data_AF-A0A3D6DKM5-F1
#
_entry.id   AF-A0A3D6DKM5-F1
#
_cell.length_a   1.000
_cell.length_b   1.000
_cell.length_c   1.000
_cell.angle_alpha   90.00
_cell.angle_beta   90.00
_cell.angle_gamma   90.00
#
_symmetry.space_group_name_H-M   'P 1'
#
loop_
_entity.id
_entity.type
_entity.pdbx_description
1 polymer ?
#
loop_
_entity_poly.entity_id
_entity_poly.type
_entity_poly.pdbx_seq_one_letter_code
_entity_poly.pdbx_strand_id
1 'polypeptide(L)'
;MIQHDRGELSQFLVTKLRRRSYWKIFFSLATFAYLIFIGFIFNVGAIFEGARVERGLLLFSDMVAYKTHVILNLRRNELKVAVEGERLATYSPENYPKWFKGDAEKFEVKLREGYRVRYENGSLHYFIPEYGLIKVKKKKSKIIATFPENAPSLPVGFKISEFKFDARPVFKHRVQFSKSKIEIHYFNFGWENFWFPMGSPFNGMGFLEILDLIFLQERLVAKTSNVTAVLKEFWNHPTWQHGELAIAVLETILMAFLGTLTATLVGLPLAFVAAENLNPFGILRFGIRRVFDFLRGIDYLIWSLIFIRSFGLGPLTGALAIAFTDTGTLGKLFTEALENTDSKQKEGVQATGASSIKQFRFGVIPQILPVLASQILYYFESNMRSATVIGALGAGGIGLMLVQTMRTRRDWENSLYIIVVTILIVIIADVISSLLRKKLISG
;
A
#
# COMPACT_ATOMS: atom_id res chain seq x y z
N MET A 1 -56.11 1.29 -49.95
CA MET A 1 -55.83 0.46 -48.76
C MET A 1 -54.38 0.58 -48.25
N ILE A 2 -53.36 0.76 -49.11
CA ILE A 2 -51.93 0.78 -48.69
C ILE A 2 -51.47 2.10 -48.03
N GLN A 3 -52.12 3.24 -48.29
CA GLN A 3 -51.74 4.53 -47.66
C GLN A 3 -52.29 4.71 -46.23
N HIS A 4 -53.40 4.04 -45.88
CA HIS A 4 -54.02 4.19 -44.57
C HIS A 4 -53.21 3.46 -43.47
N ASP A 5 -52.50 2.40 -43.84
CA ASP A 5 -51.72 1.53 -42.94
C ASP A 5 -50.35 2.13 -42.56
N ARG A 6 -49.77 2.98 -43.43
CA ARG A 6 -48.48 3.66 -43.15
C ARG A 6 -48.61 4.76 -42.08
N GLY A 7 -49.77 5.40 -41.99
CA GLY A 7 -50.04 6.47 -41.01
C GLY A 7 -50.06 5.94 -39.58
N GLU A 8 -50.77 4.83 -39.35
CA GLU A 8 -50.88 4.20 -38.02
C GLU A 8 -49.55 3.60 -37.55
N LEU A 9 -48.81 2.93 -38.44
CA LEU A 9 -47.47 2.42 -38.14
C LEU A 9 -46.49 3.54 -37.75
N SER A 10 -46.56 4.70 -38.41
CA SER A 10 -45.72 5.85 -38.09
C SER A 10 -46.04 6.45 -36.72
N GLN A 11 -47.33 6.62 -36.38
CA GLN A 11 -47.75 7.12 -35.07
C GLN A 11 -47.43 6.13 -33.96
N PHE A 12 -47.61 4.83 -34.18
CA PHE A 12 -47.25 3.78 -33.23
C PHE A 12 -45.74 3.76 -32.95
N LEU A 13 -44.90 3.85 -34.00
CA LEU A 13 -43.45 3.92 -33.86
C LEU A 13 -43.00 5.19 -33.14
N VAL A 14 -43.57 6.35 -33.46
CA VAL A 14 -43.26 7.62 -32.78
C VAL A 14 -43.64 7.54 -31.30
N THR A 15 -44.80 6.99 -30.97
CA THR A 15 -45.26 6.84 -29.58
C THR A 15 -44.38 5.87 -28.79
N LYS A 16 -43.96 4.76 -29.42
CA LYS A 16 -43.06 3.77 -28.83
C LYS A 16 -41.64 4.31 -28.64
N LEU A 17 -41.11 5.09 -29.60
CA LEU A 17 -39.82 5.78 -29.51
C LEU A 17 -39.85 6.87 -28.43
N ARG A 18 -40.93 7.66 -28.35
CA ARG A 18 -41.13 8.70 -27.34
C ARG A 18 -41.21 8.08 -25.93
N ARG A 19 -41.96 6.97 -25.76
CA ARG A 19 -42.04 6.21 -24.50
C ARG A 19 -40.67 5.61 -24.10
N ARG A 20 -39.89 5.10 -25.04
CA ARG A 20 -38.53 4.58 -24.78
C ARG A 20 -37.55 5.69 -24.38
N SER A 21 -37.74 6.90 -24.90
CA SER A 21 -36.95 8.09 -24.54
C SER A 21 -37.29 8.61 -23.14
N TYR A 22 -38.57 8.63 -22.76
CA TYR A 22 -39.00 9.01 -21.41
C TYR A 22 -38.48 8.08 -20.31
N TRP A 23 -38.39 6.77 -20.55
CA TRP A 23 -37.79 5.83 -19.59
C TRP A 23 -36.31 6.11 -19.33
N LYS A 24 -35.55 6.48 -20.37
CA LYS A 24 -34.14 6.86 -20.21
C LYS A 24 -34.01 8.14 -19.40
N ILE A 25 -34.81 9.15 -19.73
CA ILE A 25 -34.85 10.43 -19.00
C ILE A 25 -35.25 10.20 -17.53
N PHE A 26 -36.28 9.39 -17.28
CA PHE A 26 -36.73 9.03 -15.93
C PHE A 26 -35.64 8.30 -15.14
N PHE A 27 -34.97 7.29 -15.71
CA PHE A 27 -33.88 6.60 -15.03
C PHE A 27 -32.72 7.55 -14.74
N SER A 28 -32.33 8.42 -15.67
CA SER A 28 -31.28 9.42 -15.43
C SER A 28 -31.65 10.41 -14.33
N LEU A 29 -32.89 10.90 -14.31
CA LEU A 29 -33.41 11.77 -13.24
C LEU A 29 -33.49 11.06 -11.90
N ALA A 30 -33.95 9.81 -11.88
CA ALA A 30 -34.00 8.99 -10.67
C ALA A 30 -32.60 8.70 -10.13
N THR A 31 -31.64 8.40 -10.99
CA THR A 31 -30.22 8.27 -10.61
C THR A 31 -29.69 9.58 -10.06
N PHE A 32 -29.96 10.72 -10.70
CA PHE A 32 -29.51 12.02 -10.22
C PHE A 32 -30.12 12.40 -8.86
N ALA A 33 -31.43 12.19 -8.69
CA ALA A 33 -32.13 12.38 -7.43
C ALA A 33 -31.57 11.46 -6.33
N TYR A 34 -31.28 10.20 -6.67
CA TYR A 34 -30.64 9.25 -5.76
C TYR A 34 -29.22 9.68 -5.37
N LEU A 35 -28.43 10.23 -6.30
CA LEU A 35 -27.10 10.78 -6.01
C LEU A 35 -27.18 12.00 -5.10
N ILE A 36 -28.15 12.89 -5.29
CA ILE A 36 -28.40 14.02 -4.38
C ILE A 36 -28.79 13.51 -2.99
N PHE A 37 -29.69 12.53 -2.93
CA PHE A 37 -30.11 11.90 -1.69
C PHE A 37 -28.94 11.26 -0.94
N ILE A 38 -28.06 10.54 -1.66
CA ILE A 38 -26.78 10.04 -1.10
C ILE A 38 -25.94 11.21 -0.56
N GLY A 39 -25.75 12.26 -1.36
CA GLY A 39 -24.97 13.43 -0.95
C GLY A 39 -25.46 14.06 0.36
N PHE A 40 -26.78 14.08 0.54
CA PHE A 40 -27.43 14.55 1.75
C PHE A 40 -27.27 13.57 2.93
N ILE A 41 -27.56 12.28 2.73
CA ILE A 41 -27.45 11.25 3.78
C ILE A 41 -26.02 11.14 4.31
N PHE A 42 -25.03 11.13 3.41
CA PHE A 42 -23.62 11.04 3.79
C PHE A 42 -23.03 12.39 4.23
N ASN A 43 -23.83 13.46 4.22
CA ASN A 43 -23.41 14.82 4.56
C ASN A 43 -22.06 15.18 3.91
N VAL A 44 -21.98 15.04 2.59
CA VAL A 44 -20.73 15.19 1.83
C VAL A 44 -20.13 16.58 2.03
N GLY A 45 -20.94 17.61 2.27
CA GLY A 45 -20.48 18.96 2.59
C GLY A 45 -19.61 19.02 3.85
N ALA A 46 -20.01 18.34 4.92
CA ALA A 46 -19.25 18.30 6.17
C ALA A 46 -17.89 17.61 6.04
N ILE A 47 -17.74 16.68 5.08
CA ILE A 47 -16.46 16.02 4.80
C ILE A 47 -15.43 17.03 4.30
N PHE A 48 -15.84 17.97 3.42
CA PHE A 48 -14.95 19.00 2.90
C PHE A 48 -14.58 20.05 3.95
N GLU A 49 -15.49 20.39 4.86
CA GLU A 49 -15.18 21.31 5.98
C GLU A 49 -14.19 20.71 6.98
N GLY A 50 -14.24 19.39 7.22
CA GLY A 50 -13.31 18.68 8.09
C GLY A 50 -11.98 18.30 7.43
N ALA A 51 -11.88 18.41 6.11
CA ALA A 51 -10.74 17.95 5.33
C ALA A 51 -9.50 18.82 5.57
N ARG A 52 -8.50 18.27 6.26
CA ARG A 52 -7.22 18.95 6.50
C ARG A 52 -6.20 18.58 5.42
N VAL A 53 -6.41 19.09 4.21
CA VAL A 53 -5.54 18.84 3.04
C VAL A 53 -4.06 19.11 3.35
N GLU A 54 -3.78 20.17 4.12
CA GLU A 54 -2.44 20.50 4.60
C GLU A 54 -1.78 19.35 5.37
N ARG A 55 -2.53 18.61 6.20
CA ARG A 55 -2.00 17.46 6.92
C ARG A 55 -1.69 16.31 5.96
N GLY A 56 -2.52 16.10 4.95
CA GLY A 56 -2.27 15.08 3.92
C GLY A 56 -0.96 15.36 3.17
N LEU A 57 -0.74 16.62 2.77
CA LEU A 57 0.51 17.04 2.13
C LEU A 57 1.72 16.85 3.05
N LEU A 58 1.58 17.12 4.34
CA LEU A 58 2.64 16.87 5.33
C LEU A 58 2.96 15.38 5.47
N LEU A 59 1.95 14.52 5.54
CA LEU A 59 2.16 13.08 5.61
C LEU A 59 2.83 12.54 4.36
N PHE A 60 2.36 12.94 3.18
CA PHE A 60 3.00 12.57 1.91
C PHE A 60 4.45 13.01 1.86
N SER A 61 4.75 14.17 2.44
CA SER A 61 6.11 14.67 2.44
C SER A 61 7.05 13.90 3.38
N ASP A 62 6.55 13.44 4.53
CA ASP A 62 7.29 12.57 5.46
C ASP A 62 7.49 11.15 4.89
N MET A 63 6.80 10.80 3.78
CA MET A 63 6.99 9.53 3.06
C MET A 63 8.16 9.56 2.08
N VAL A 64 8.43 10.72 1.46
CA VAL A 64 9.42 10.90 0.39
C VAL A 64 10.68 11.63 0.83
N ALA A 65 10.67 12.22 2.03
CA ALA A 65 11.76 13.00 2.56
C ALA A 65 12.05 12.60 4.00
N TYR A 66 13.32 12.39 4.29
CA TYR A 66 13.81 12.23 5.65
C TYR A 66 14.23 13.59 6.23
N LYS A 67 14.28 13.70 7.55
CA LYS A 67 14.79 14.90 8.23
C LYS A 67 15.93 14.58 9.18
N THR A 68 16.92 15.46 9.14
CA THR A 68 17.97 15.52 10.16
C THR A 68 17.61 16.57 11.19
N HIS A 69 17.56 16.16 12.45
CA HIS A 69 17.28 17.01 13.59
C HIS A 69 18.57 17.47 14.25
N VAL A 70 18.72 18.78 14.40
CA VAL A 70 19.67 19.39 15.34
C VAL A 70 18.88 19.79 16.58
N ILE A 71 19.11 19.11 17.69
CA ILE A 71 18.44 19.34 18.97
C ILE A 71 19.47 19.83 19.98
N LEU A 72 19.30 21.05 20.46
CA LEU A 72 20.03 21.55 21.63
C LEU A 72 19.10 21.50 22.85
N ASN A 73 19.43 20.66 23.82
CA ASN A 73 18.74 20.62 25.10
C ASN A 73 19.29 21.72 26.03
N LEU A 74 18.50 22.77 26.24
CA LEU A 74 18.90 23.93 27.04
C LEU A 74 19.00 23.65 28.55
N ARG A 75 18.48 22.51 29.03
CA ARG A 75 18.59 22.13 30.45
C ARG A 75 19.89 21.38 30.74
N ARG A 76 20.33 20.54 29.80
CA ARG A 76 21.53 19.69 29.94
C ARG A 76 22.75 20.21 29.19
N ASN A 77 22.57 21.28 28.41
CA ASN A 77 23.56 21.79 27.47
C ASN A 77 24.10 20.71 26.52
N GLU A 78 23.21 19.85 26.04
CA GLU A 78 23.53 18.69 25.21
C GLU A 78 23.04 18.94 23.78
N LEU A 79 23.98 18.96 22.83
CA LEU A 79 23.69 19.08 21.40
C LEU A 79 23.66 17.68 20.77
N LYS A 80 22.56 17.37 20.09
CA LYS A 80 22.38 16.12 19.36
C LYS A 80 22.02 16.42 17.91
N VAL A 81 22.85 15.94 16.98
CA VAL A 81 22.55 15.95 15.54
C VAL A 81 22.23 14.53 15.13
N ALA A 82 20.99 14.25 14.75
CA ALA A 82 20.57 12.89 14.42
C ALA A 82 19.58 12.87 13.25
N VAL A 83 19.67 11.84 12.41
CA VAL A 83 18.62 11.52 11.44
C VAL A 83 17.43 10.92 12.18
N GLU A 84 16.21 11.24 11.77
CA GLU A 84 15.01 10.59 12.31
C GLU A 84 15.02 9.07 12.06
N GLY A 85 14.27 8.31 12.88
CA GLY A 85 13.99 6.89 12.63
C GLY A 85 14.96 5.90 13.29
N GLU A 86 16.24 6.26 13.46
CA GLU A 86 17.24 5.29 13.94
C GLU A 86 17.95 5.73 15.23
N ARG A 87 18.03 4.83 16.23
CA ARG A 87 18.73 5.08 17.51
C ARG A 87 20.24 5.29 17.32
N LEU A 88 20.81 4.71 16.26
CA LEU A 88 22.22 4.76 15.88
C LEU A 88 22.56 5.88 14.88
N ALA A 89 21.57 6.57 14.29
CA ALA A 89 21.83 7.64 13.32
C ALA A 89 22.11 9.00 14.00
N THR A 90 22.87 8.99 15.10
CA THR A 90 23.38 10.21 15.72
C THR A 90 24.79 10.47 15.19
N TYR A 91 25.00 11.62 14.57
CA TYR A 91 26.31 12.00 14.07
C TYR A 91 27.27 12.26 15.25
N SER A 92 28.47 11.70 15.14
CA SER A 92 29.59 12.05 16.02
C SER A 92 30.09 13.47 15.72
N PRO A 93 30.66 14.20 16.70
CA PRO A 93 31.22 15.54 16.49
C PRO A 93 32.25 15.62 15.35
N GLU A 94 32.96 14.52 15.10
CA GLU A 94 33.98 14.40 14.05
C GLU A 94 33.38 14.28 12.63
N ASN A 95 32.11 13.89 12.51
CA ASN A 95 31.46 13.62 11.22
C ASN A 95 30.12 14.36 11.08
N TYR A 96 30.08 15.64 11.44
CA TYR A 96 28.87 16.43 11.23
C TYR A 96 28.59 16.71 9.74
N PRO A 97 27.30 16.82 9.35
CA PRO A 97 26.93 17.18 8.00
C PRO A 97 27.54 18.52 7.58
N LYS A 98 27.94 18.67 6.30
CA LYS A 98 28.60 19.90 5.78
C LYS A 98 27.82 21.20 6.02
N TRP A 99 26.50 21.11 6.19
CA TRP A 99 25.59 22.23 6.45
C TRP A 99 25.50 22.62 7.94
N PHE A 100 26.06 21.83 8.85
CA PHE A 100 26.12 22.08 10.29
C PHE A 100 27.57 22.28 10.75
N LYS A 101 27.81 23.30 11.58
CA LYS A 101 29.12 23.53 12.20
C LYS A 101 28.97 24.06 13.62
N GLY A 102 29.78 23.57 14.54
CA GLY A 102 29.91 24.07 15.92
C GLY A 102 29.33 23.14 16.97
N ASP A 103 29.21 23.67 18.18
CA ASP A 103 28.95 22.91 19.41
C ASP A 103 27.75 23.47 20.19
N ALA A 104 27.48 22.91 21.38
CA ALA A 104 26.36 23.31 22.22
C ALA A 104 26.35 24.81 22.60
N GLU A 105 27.52 25.44 22.69
CA GLU A 105 27.65 26.86 23.01
C GLU A 105 27.45 27.78 21.81
N LYS A 106 27.96 27.37 20.65
CA LYS A 106 27.91 28.13 19.41
C LYS A 106 27.82 27.19 18.22
N PHE A 107 26.72 27.27 17.47
CA PHE A 107 26.56 26.52 16.24
C PHE A 107 25.96 27.37 15.13
N GLU A 108 26.28 27.03 13.89
CA GLU A 108 25.74 27.60 12.67
C GLU A 108 25.18 26.49 11.79
N VAL A 109 23.93 26.68 11.36
CA VAL A 109 23.21 25.81 10.44
C VAL A 109 22.94 26.58 9.16
N LYS A 110 23.56 26.16 8.06
CA LYS A 110 23.27 26.68 6.72
C LYS A 110 22.06 25.93 6.18
N LEU A 111 20.92 26.60 6.15
CA LEU A 111 19.68 26.05 5.62
C LEU A 111 19.61 26.29 4.11
N ARG A 112 18.70 25.59 3.42
CA ARG A 112 18.51 25.74 1.97
C ARG A 112 17.93 27.11 1.63
N GLU A 113 18.03 27.51 0.37
CA GLU A 113 17.47 28.77 -0.15
C GLU A 113 18.02 30.02 0.53
N GLY A 114 19.25 29.97 1.04
CA GLY A 114 19.94 31.12 1.63
C GLY A 114 19.61 31.40 3.11
N TYR A 115 18.68 30.64 3.71
CA TYR A 115 18.36 30.73 5.12
C TYR A 115 19.55 30.28 5.99
N ARG A 116 19.74 30.91 7.15
CA ARG A 116 20.80 30.51 8.11
C ARG A 116 20.30 30.63 9.53
N VAL A 117 20.71 29.70 10.39
CA VAL A 117 20.46 29.78 11.82
C VAL A 117 21.80 29.80 12.53
N ARG A 118 22.02 30.78 13.39
CA ARG A 118 23.19 30.85 14.26
C ARG A 118 22.75 30.93 15.70
N TYR A 119 23.28 30.06 16.54
CA TYR A 119 23.09 30.14 17.98
C TYR A 119 24.40 30.61 18.61
N GLU A 120 24.33 31.67 19.41
CA GLU A 120 25.49 32.22 20.13
C GLU A 120 24.99 33.00 21.34
N ASN A 121 25.70 32.91 22.48
CA ASN A 121 25.40 33.66 23.70
C ASN A 121 23.94 33.53 24.18
N GLY A 122 23.37 32.32 24.08
CA GLY A 122 22.01 32.04 24.54
C GLY A 122 20.88 32.63 23.67
N SER A 123 21.20 33.14 22.48
CA SER A 123 20.25 33.74 21.55
C SER A 123 20.32 33.06 20.18
N LEU A 124 19.14 32.74 19.62
CA LEU A 124 19.02 32.19 18.27
C LEU A 124 18.87 33.34 17.27
N HIS A 125 19.72 33.37 16.27
CA HIS A 125 19.73 34.32 15.19
C HIS A 125 19.26 33.60 13.92
N TYR A 126 18.05 33.89 13.47
CA TYR A 126 17.48 33.29 12.26
C TYR A 126 17.51 34.30 11.11
N PHE A 127 18.34 34.04 10.12
CA PHE A 127 18.48 34.84 8.92
C PHE A 127 17.54 34.33 7.83
N ILE A 128 16.65 35.20 7.37
CA ILE A 128 15.69 34.95 6.30
C ILE A 128 16.09 35.82 5.11
N PRO A 129 16.26 35.24 3.91
CA PRO A 129 16.47 36.01 2.68
C PRO A 129 15.36 37.05 2.51
N GLU A 130 15.70 38.27 2.09
CA GLU A 130 14.77 39.38 1.81
C GLU A 130 14.00 39.96 3.02
N TYR A 131 13.84 39.22 4.13
CA TYR A 131 13.18 39.69 5.35
C TYR A 131 14.16 40.18 6.42
N GLY A 132 15.36 39.59 6.52
CA GLY A 132 16.39 39.98 7.47
C GLY A 132 16.51 39.06 8.70
N LEU A 133 17.09 39.58 9.78
CA LEU A 133 17.49 38.80 10.94
C LEU A 133 16.43 38.83 12.05
N ILE A 134 15.92 37.66 12.43
CA ILE A 134 15.06 37.49 13.61
C ILE A 134 15.92 37.00 14.78
N LYS A 135 15.93 37.74 15.89
CA LYS A 135 16.61 37.32 17.12
C LYS A 135 15.61 36.74 18.11
N VAL A 136 15.78 35.48 18.48
CA VAL A 136 14.92 34.80 19.45
C VAL A 136 15.73 34.53 20.72
N LYS A 137 15.28 35.09 21.84
CA LYS A 137 15.94 34.94 23.14
C LYS A 137 14.95 34.47 24.20
N LYS A 138 15.42 33.61 25.10
CA LYS A 138 14.68 33.21 26.29
C LYS A 138 14.90 34.25 27.40
N LYS A 139 13.83 34.89 27.89
CA LYS A 139 13.87 35.77 29.08
C LYS A 139 12.96 35.17 30.15
N LYS A 140 13.56 34.67 31.24
CA LYS A 140 12.86 33.89 32.29
C LYS A 140 12.08 32.70 31.71
N SER A 141 10.75 32.83 31.66
CA SER A 141 9.78 31.83 31.21
C SER A 141 9.02 32.26 29.95
N LYS A 142 9.50 33.28 29.21
CA LYS A 142 8.90 33.69 27.95
C LYS A 142 9.94 33.68 26.82
N ILE A 143 9.49 33.34 25.62
CA ILE A 143 10.28 33.44 24.39
C ILE A 143 9.98 34.80 23.76
N ILE A 144 11.01 35.60 23.53
CA ILE A 144 10.89 36.92 22.90
C ILE A 144 11.60 36.85 21.55
N ALA A 145 10.87 37.18 20.49
CA ALA A 145 11.41 37.32 19.14
C ALA A 145 11.48 38.82 18.78
N THR A 146 12.67 39.31 18.46
CA THR A 146 12.92 40.66 17.95
C THR A 146 13.04 40.60 16.44
N PHE A 147 12.28 41.46 15.77
CA PHE A 147 12.21 41.57 14.32
C PHE A 147 13.02 42.76 13.81
N PRO A 148 13.39 42.78 12.51
CA PRO A 148 14.00 43.95 11.88
C PRO A 148 13.05 45.16 11.91
N GLU A 149 13.60 46.36 12.10
CA GLU A 149 12.83 47.61 12.22
C GLU A 149 12.02 47.96 10.95
N ASN A 150 12.46 47.49 9.77
CA ASN A 150 11.81 47.72 8.48
C ASN A 150 11.08 46.47 7.93
N ALA A 151 10.75 45.51 8.78
CA ALA A 151 10.15 44.26 8.32
C ALA A 151 8.67 44.41 7.97
N PRO A 152 8.19 43.84 6.85
CA PRO A 152 6.76 43.69 6.61
C PRO A 152 6.11 42.79 7.69
N SER A 153 4.78 42.70 7.69
CA SER A 153 4.02 41.81 8.60
C SER A 153 4.63 40.39 8.69
N LEU A 154 4.37 39.70 9.81
CA LEU A 154 4.90 38.37 10.11
C LEU A 154 4.87 37.44 8.87
N PRO A 155 6.00 36.80 8.49
CA PRO A 155 6.03 35.97 7.29
C PRO A 155 5.10 34.75 7.43
N VAL A 156 4.60 34.26 6.30
CA VAL A 156 3.76 33.06 6.26
C VAL A 156 4.52 31.86 6.86
N GLY A 157 3.83 31.05 7.66
CA GLY A 157 4.42 29.85 8.28
C GLY A 157 5.12 30.07 9.63
N PHE A 158 5.06 31.28 10.20
CA PHE A 158 5.54 31.55 11.56
C PHE A 158 4.40 31.54 12.57
N LYS A 159 4.62 30.86 13.69
CA LYS A 159 3.72 30.85 14.84
C LYS A 159 4.52 31.16 16.08
N ILE A 160 4.13 32.21 16.78
CA ILE A 160 4.82 32.69 17.98
C ILE A 160 3.81 32.65 19.11
N SER A 161 4.15 31.93 20.17
CA SER A 161 3.46 32.01 21.45
C SER A 161 4.46 32.38 22.53
N GLU A 162 3.96 32.75 23.71
CA GLU A 162 4.81 33.05 24.86
C GLU A 162 5.74 31.87 25.24
N PHE A 163 5.39 30.65 24.84
CA PHE A 163 6.06 29.41 25.21
C PHE A 163 6.94 28.84 24.11
N LYS A 164 6.67 29.17 22.84
CA LYS A 164 7.31 28.54 21.70
C LYS A 164 7.35 29.49 20.50
N PHE A 165 8.51 29.56 19.87
CA PHE A 165 8.69 30.06 18.52
C PHE A 165 8.72 28.87 17.56
N ASP A 166 7.91 28.90 16.52
CA ASP A 166 7.82 27.86 15.50
C ASP A 166 7.81 28.51 14.11
N ALA A 167 8.84 28.25 13.33
CA ALA A 167 9.02 28.83 12.01
C ALA A 167 9.14 27.72 10.97
N ARG A 168 8.19 27.68 10.03
CA ARG A 168 8.24 26.85 8.83
C ARG A 168 7.89 27.71 7.59
N PRO A 169 8.77 28.64 7.19
CA PRO A 169 8.53 29.47 6.02
C PRO A 169 8.47 28.65 4.72
N VAL A 170 9.28 27.59 4.65
CA VAL A 170 9.38 26.71 3.49
C VAL A 170 9.32 25.25 3.93
N PHE A 171 9.03 24.37 2.99
CA PHE A 171 8.92 22.95 3.26
C PHE A 171 10.24 22.33 3.77
N LYS A 172 11.37 22.80 3.22
CA LYS A 172 12.71 22.19 3.36
C LYS A 172 13.35 22.33 4.74
N HIS A 173 12.84 23.19 5.61
CA HIS A 173 13.34 23.33 6.98
C HIS A 173 12.28 23.84 7.96
N ARG A 174 12.47 23.50 9.23
CA ARG A 174 11.64 24.02 10.32
C ARG A 174 12.52 24.34 11.52
N VAL A 175 12.30 25.50 12.14
CA VAL A 175 13.04 25.95 13.32
C VAL A 175 12.07 26.13 14.48
N GLN A 176 12.36 25.49 15.61
CA GLN A 176 11.58 25.60 16.82
C GLN A 176 12.46 26.03 17.98
N PHE A 177 12.00 27.01 18.74
CA PHE A 177 12.61 27.41 20.00
C PHE A 177 11.56 27.26 21.10
N SER A 178 11.84 26.42 22.09
CA SER A 178 11.00 26.24 23.28
C SER A 178 11.79 26.54 24.56
N LYS A 179 11.13 26.47 25.72
CA LYS A 179 11.77 26.67 27.03
C LYS A 179 12.88 25.66 27.33
N SER A 180 12.75 24.44 26.83
CA SER A 180 13.61 23.29 27.17
C SER A 180 14.59 22.93 26.06
N LYS A 181 14.26 23.21 24.80
CA LYS A 181 15.07 22.80 23.66
C LYS A 181 14.93 23.73 22.46
N ILE A 182 15.97 23.76 21.64
CA ILE A 182 15.97 24.31 20.29
C ILE A 182 16.02 23.13 19.33
N GLU A 183 15.13 23.10 18.33
CA GLU A 183 15.07 22.05 17.32
C GLU A 183 15.11 22.66 15.93
N ILE A 184 16.04 22.21 15.10
CA ILE A 184 16.13 22.59 13.69
C ILE A 184 15.99 21.32 12.87
N HIS A 185 15.00 21.29 12.00
CA HIS A 185 14.74 20.18 11.09
C HIS A 185 15.26 20.58 9.71
N TYR A 186 16.15 19.76 9.17
CA TYR A 186 16.67 19.88 7.81
C TYR A 186 16.11 18.73 6.98
N PHE A 187 15.25 19.04 6.00
CA PHE A 187 14.61 18.01 5.18
C PHE A 187 15.45 17.74 3.93
N ASN A 188 15.69 16.47 3.65
CA ASN A 188 16.33 15.98 2.44
C ASN A 188 15.36 15.05 1.69
N PHE A 189 15.37 15.15 0.37
CA PHE A 189 14.57 14.27 -0.47
C PHE A 189 15.26 12.91 -0.59
N GLY A 190 14.46 11.83 -0.53
CA GLY A 190 14.92 10.45 -0.62
C GLY A 190 14.76 9.69 0.69
N TRP A 191 15.35 8.50 0.72
CA TRP A 191 15.37 7.59 1.85
C TRP A 191 16.80 7.49 2.39
N GLU A 192 17.04 8.08 3.55
CA GLU A 192 18.39 8.08 4.14
C GLU A 192 18.77 6.67 4.58
N ASN A 193 20.03 6.31 4.32
CA ASN A 193 20.60 5.04 4.75
C ASN A 193 19.76 3.83 4.32
N PHE A 194 18.99 3.95 3.22
CA PHE A 194 18.10 2.88 2.76
C PHE A 194 18.83 1.55 2.59
N TRP A 195 20.02 1.58 1.99
CA TRP A 195 20.77 0.37 1.70
C TRP A 195 21.52 -0.18 2.92
N PHE A 196 22.10 0.70 3.74
CA PHE A 196 22.94 0.29 4.88
C PHE A 196 22.81 1.29 6.03
N PRO A 197 22.74 0.81 7.28
CA PRO A 197 22.60 1.67 8.45
C PRO A 197 23.82 2.59 8.63
N MET A 198 23.66 3.72 9.33
CA MET A 198 24.72 4.75 9.42
C MET A 198 26.05 4.21 10.02
N GLY A 199 25.97 3.21 10.90
CA GLY A 199 27.15 2.58 11.52
C GLY A 199 27.82 1.49 10.68
N SER A 200 27.27 1.18 9.49
CA SER A 200 27.81 0.12 8.62
C SER A 200 29.08 0.57 7.92
N PRO A 201 30.09 -0.31 7.73
CA PRO A 201 31.25 -0.02 6.90
C PRO A 201 30.89 0.22 5.42
N PHE A 202 29.69 -0.19 4.99
CA PHE A 202 29.21 -0.01 3.62
C PHE A 202 28.40 1.30 3.44
N ASN A 203 28.14 2.03 4.53
CA ASN A 203 27.37 3.26 4.48
C ASN A 203 28.15 4.34 3.71
N GLY A 204 27.50 4.97 2.73
CA GLY A 204 28.12 6.00 1.89
C GLY A 204 28.92 5.48 0.69
N MET A 205 29.13 4.16 0.56
CA MET A 205 29.75 3.58 -0.64
C MET A 205 28.81 3.63 -1.84
N GLY A 206 29.35 3.95 -3.02
CA GLY A 206 28.63 3.89 -4.28
C GLY A 206 28.32 2.45 -4.70
N PHE A 207 27.32 2.25 -5.57
CA PHE A 207 26.97 0.92 -6.08
C PHE A 207 28.16 0.21 -6.75
N LEU A 208 28.94 0.94 -7.55
CA LEU A 208 30.14 0.41 -8.21
C LEU A 208 31.24 0.07 -7.19
N GLU A 209 31.40 0.87 -6.14
CA GLU A 209 32.39 0.60 -5.08
C GLU A 209 32.04 -0.66 -4.29
N ILE A 210 30.74 -0.93 -4.07
CA ILE A 210 30.27 -2.17 -3.45
C ILE A 210 30.54 -3.37 -4.37
N LEU A 211 30.34 -3.22 -5.69
CA LEU A 211 30.67 -4.28 -6.65
C LEU A 211 32.17 -4.56 -6.68
N ASP A 212 32.99 -3.51 -6.75
CA ASP A 212 34.46 -3.64 -6.70
C ASP A 212 34.90 -4.29 -5.38
N LEU A 213 34.28 -3.92 -4.26
CA LEU A 213 34.52 -4.55 -2.98
C LEU A 213 34.20 -6.05 -3.01
N ILE A 214 33.07 -6.42 -3.60
CA ILE A 214 32.60 -7.80 -3.69
C ILE A 214 33.55 -8.66 -4.55
N PHE A 215 34.01 -8.13 -5.69
CA PHE A 215 34.73 -8.92 -6.70
C PHE A 215 36.25 -8.76 -6.67
N LEU A 216 36.77 -7.61 -6.25
CA LEU A 216 38.17 -7.23 -6.48
C LEU A 216 38.94 -6.96 -5.18
N GLN A 217 38.28 -6.54 -4.10
CA GLN A 217 38.97 -6.14 -2.87
C GLN A 217 39.08 -7.26 -1.84
N GLU A 218 40.03 -7.08 -0.92
CA GLU A 218 40.18 -7.95 0.24
C GLU A 218 38.97 -7.85 1.19
N ARG A 219 38.85 -8.85 2.06
CA ARG A 219 37.69 -8.98 2.96
C ARG A 219 37.71 -7.88 4.02
N LEU A 220 36.68 -7.04 4.05
CA LEU A 220 36.53 -6.01 5.10
C LEU A 220 36.20 -6.62 6.46
N VAL A 221 35.45 -7.74 6.46
CA VAL A 221 35.11 -8.48 7.69
C VAL A 221 35.83 -9.81 7.64
N ALA A 222 36.85 -9.99 8.49
CA ALA A 222 37.78 -11.12 8.45
C ALA A 222 37.12 -12.51 8.46
N LYS A 223 35.90 -12.64 9.03
CA LYS A 223 35.20 -13.92 9.20
C LYS A 223 34.15 -14.24 8.14
N THR A 224 33.85 -13.35 7.19
CA THR A 224 32.78 -13.53 6.19
C THR A 224 33.22 -13.06 4.80
N SER A 225 32.63 -13.59 3.73
CA SER A 225 32.83 -13.02 2.40
C SER A 225 32.19 -11.63 2.31
N ASN A 226 32.72 -10.76 1.44
CA ASN A 226 32.17 -9.42 1.22
C ASN A 226 30.70 -9.49 0.75
N VAL A 227 30.35 -10.47 -0.09
CA VAL A 227 28.96 -10.73 -0.50
C VAL A 227 28.06 -11.01 0.70
N THR A 228 28.44 -11.94 1.57
CA THR A 228 27.62 -12.33 2.72
C THR A 228 27.52 -11.18 3.73
N ALA A 229 28.58 -10.40 3.91
CA ALA A 229 28.57 -9.25 4.80
C ALA A 229 27.60 -8.16 4.31
N VAL A 230 27.70 -7.79 3.02
CA VAL A 230 26.81 -6.81 2.37
C VAL A 230 25.35 -7.28 2.44
N LEU A 231 25.07 -8.53 2.03
CA LEU A 231 23.70 -9.06 2.06
C LEU A 231 23.15 -9.15 3.48
N LYS A 232 23.95 -9.56 4.47
CA LYS A 232 23.52 -9.67 5.86
C LYS A 232 23.18 -8.31 6.44
N GLU A 233 23.96 -7.28 6.13
CA GLU A 233 23.73 -5.93 6.63
C GLU A 233 22.47 -5.31 6.00
N PHE A 234 22.30 -5.48 4.69
CA PHE A 234 21.07 -5.09 4.00
C PHE A 234 19.86 -5.85 4.56
N TRP A 235 19.94 -7.17 4.69
CA TRP A 235 18.82 -7.98 5.16
C TRP A 235 18.38 -7.64 6.59
N ASN A 236 19.33 -7.40 7.48
CA ASN A 236 19.08 -7.11 8.90
C ASN A 236 19.07 -5.62 9.22
N HIS A 237 18.70 -4.78 8.23
CA HIS A 237 18.66 -3.34 8.42
C HIS A 237 17.67 -2.97 9.57
N PRO A 238 18.11 -2.28 10.64
CA PRO A 238 17.28 -2.02 11.81
C PRO A 238 16.07 -1.10 11.54
N THR A 239 16.24 -0.08 10.71
CA THR A 239 15.19 0.89 10.36
C THR A 239 14.24 0.41 9.26
N TRP A 240 14.79 -0.06 8.12
CA TRP A 240 14.02 -0.43 6.93
C TRP A 240 13.52 -1.87 6.92
N GLN A 241 14.08 -2.75 7.78
CA GLN A 241 13.60 -4.11 8.02
C GLN A 241 13.39 -4.93 6.72
N HIS A 242 14.32 -4.82 5.76
CA HIS A 242 14.18 -5.45 4.44
C HIS A 242 13.88 -6.95 4.51
N GLY A 243 14.55 -7.67 5.43
CA GLY A 243 14.31 -9.09 5.63
C GLY A 243 12.91 -9.40 6.17
N GLU A 244 12.40 -8.60 7.10
CA GLU A 244 11.03 -8.78 7.62
C GLU A 244 9.99 -8.50 6.53
N LEU A 245 10.20 -7.47 5.70
CA LEU A 245 9.32 -7.22 4.56
C LEU A 245 9.37 -8.34 3.52
N ALA A 246 10.54 -8.89 3.22
CA ALA A 246 10.66 -10.01 2.29
C ALA A 246 9.91 -11.26 2.81
N ILE A 247 9.96 -11.52 4.12
CA ILE A 247 9.17 -12.59 4.76
C ILE A 247 7.68 -12.27 4.66
N ALA A 248 7.27 -11.04 4.98
CA ALA A 248 5.87 -10.61 4.90
C ALA A 248 5.29 -10.70 3.48
N VAL A 249 6.10 -10.38 2.48
CA VAL A 249 5.81 -10.60 1.06
C VAL A 249 5.57 -12.08 0.78
N LEU A 250 6.48 -12.94 1.21
CA LEU A 250 6.39 -14.37 1.00
C LEU A 250 5.14 -14.96 1.67
N GLU A 251 4.85 -14.55 2.90
CA GLU A 251 3.63 -14.93 3.62
C GLU A 251 2.38 -14.55 2.81
N THR A 252 2.32 -13.34 2.26
CA THR A 252 1.19 -12.86 1.44
C THR A 252 0.98 -13.72 0.19
N ILE A 253 2.07 -14.07 -0.50
CA ILE A 253 2.05 -14.95 -1.67
C ILE A 253 1.59 -16.36 -1.28
N LEU A 254 2.14 -16.90 -0.19
CA LEU A 254 1.80 -18.24 0.31
C LEU A 254 0.33 -18.33 0.74
N MET A 255 -0.21 -17.28 1.39
CA MET A 255 -1.62 -17.20 1.76
C MET A 255 -2.52 -17.27 0.52
N ALA A 256 -2.23 -16.44 -0.48
CA ALA A 256 -2.96 -16.44 -1.74
C ALA A 256 -2.86 -17.78 -2.46
N PHE A 257 -1.66 -18.36 -2.51
CA PHE A 257 -1.41 -19.65 -3.16
C PHE A 257 -2.16 -20.79 -2.47
N LEU A 258 -1.95 -20.97 -1.17
CA LEU A 258 -2.56 -22.04 -0.39
C LEU A 258 -4.08 -21.89 -0.37
N GLY A 259 -4.59 -20.67 -0.16
CA GLY A 259 -6.02 -20.40 -0.17
C GLY A 259 -6.66 -20.78 -1.50
N THR A 260 -6.10 -20.30 -2.62
CA THR A 260 -6.62 -20.58 -3.97
C THR A 260 -6.48 -22.07 -4.32
N LEU A 261 -5.35 -22.70 -3.95
CA LEU A 261 -5.11 -24.11 -4.20
C LEU A 261 -6.11 -24.98 -3.44
N THR A 262 -6.30 -24.75 -2.13
CA THR A 262 -7.28 -25.49 -1.32
C THR A 262 -8.69 -25.26 -1.86
N ALA A 263 -9.06 -24.02 -2.19
CA ALA A 263 -10.35 -23.73 -2.80
C ALA A 263 -10.56 -24.46 -4.12
N THR A 264 -9.52 -24.57 -4.95
CA THR A 264 -9.58 -25.31 -6.22
C THR A 264 -9.72 -26.81 -5.98
N LEU A 265 -8.91 -27.38 -5.07
CA LEU A 265 -8.92 -28.81 -4.77
C LEU A 265 -10.24 -29.29 -4.16
N VAL A 266 -10.91 -28.44 -3.38
CA VAL A 266 -12.22 -28.73 -2.78
C VAL A 266 -13.36 -28.35 -3.73
N GLY A 267 -13.30 -27.16 -4.32
CA GLY A 267 -14.33 -26.61 -5.20
C GLY A 267 -14.50 -27.40 -6.50
N LEU A 268 -13.42 -27.89 -7.11
CA LEU A 268 -13.49 -28.62 -8.38
C LEU A 268 -14.26 -29.96 -8.26
N PRO A 269 -13.94 -30.88 -7.32
CA PRO A 269 -14.76 -32.07 -7.11
C PRO A 269 -16.22 -31.76 -6.79
N LEU A 270 -16.49 -30.76 -5.94
CA LEU A 270 -17.85 -30.36 -5.59
C LEU A 270 -18.59 -29.77 -6.80
N ALA A 271 -17.88 -29.08 -7.69
CA ALA A 271 -18.45 -28.52 -8.90
C ALA A 271 -18.97 -29.60 -9.86
N PHE A 272 -18.29 -30.75 -9.95
CA PHE A 272 -18.75 -31.92 -10.70
C PHE A 272 -20.07 -32.48 -10.14
N VAL A 273 -20.20 -32.50 -8.81
CA VAL A 273 -21.44 -32.94 -8.14
C VAL A 273 -22.58 -31.94 -8.35
N ALA A 274 -22.27 -30.65 -8.44
CA ALA A 274 -23.24 -29.57 -8.61
C ALA A 274 -23.65 -29.30 -10.08
N ALA A 275 -22.99 -29.92 -11.05
CA ALA A 275 -23.26 -29.74 -12.48
C ALA A 275 -24.46 -30.56 -12.97
N GLU A 276 -25.43 -29.89 -13.58
CA GLU A 276 -26.69 -30.47 -14.06
C GLU A 276 -26.52 -31.50 -15.17
N ASN A 277 -25.56 -31.27 -16.07
CA ASN A 277 -25.26 -32.18 -17.17
C ASN A 277 -24.50 -33.45 -16.74
N LEU A 278 -24.00 -33.51 -15.51
CA LEU A 278 -23.20 -34.64 -14.99
C LEU A 278 -23.89 -35.39 -13.86
N ASN A 279 -24.65 -34.72 -13.00
CA ASN A 279 -25.31 -35.32 -11.86
C ASN A 279 -26.85 -35.25 -11.96
N PRO A 280 -27.56 -36.39 -12.10
CA PRO A 280 -29.02 -36.42 -12.14
C PRO A 280 -29.69 -36.23 -10.77
N PHE A 281 -28.95 -36.34 -9.65
CA PHE A 281 -29.50 -36.22 -8.30
C PHE A 281 -29.76 -34.75 -7.90
N GLY A 282 -30.96 -34.26 -8.22
CA GLY A 282 -31.35 -32.85 -8.02
C GLY A 282 -31.22 -32.33 -6.58
N ILE A 283 -31.47 -33.17 -5.56
CA ILE A 283 -31.36 -32.77 -4.15
C ILE A 283 -29.90 -32.49 -3.77
N LEU A 284 -28.98 -33.39 -4.15
CA LEU A 284 -27.56 -33.22 -3.86
C LEU A 284 -26.99 -31.99 -4.58
N ARG A 285 -27.37 -31.81 -5.84
CA ARG A 285 -27.05 -30.63 -6.64
C ARG A 285 -27.51 -29.34 -5.97
N PHE A 286 -28.77 -29.30 -5.51
CA PHE A 286 -29.31 -28.16 -4.79
C PHE A 286 -28.52 -27.88 -3.51
N GLY A 287 -28.24 -28.91 -2.71
CA GLY A 287 -27.47 -28.79 -1.48
C GLY A 287 -26.08 -28.17 -1.68
N ILE A 288 -25.29 -28.72 -2.62
CA ILE A 288 -23.94 -28.19 -2.89
C ILE A 288 -23.99 -26.75 -3.43
N ARG A 289 -24.95 -26.43 -4.30
CA ARG A 289 -25.13 -25.05 -4.79
C ARG A 289 -25.44 -24.07 -3.66
N ARG A 290 -26.23 -24.48 -2.65
CA ARG A 290 -26.49 -23.66 -1.45
C ARG A 290 -25.26 -23.52 -0.57
N VAL A 291 -24.43 -24.55 -0.45
CA VAL A 291 -23.14 -24.46 0.24
C VAL A 291 -22.23 -23.44 -0.45
N PHE A 292 -22.15 -23.44 -1.78
CA PHE A 292 -21.40 -22.44 -2.53
C PHE A 292 -21.94 -21.02 -2.30
N ASP A 293 -23.26 -20.84 -2.34
CA ASP A 293 -23.90 -19.55 -2.05
C ASP A 293 -23.62 -19.06 -0.62
N PHE A 294 -23.57 -19.96 0.36
CA PHE A 294 -23.25 -19.62 1.74
C PHE A 294 -21.78 -19.22 1.91
N LEU A 295 -20.85 -20.04 1.41
CA LEU A 295 -19.41 -19.81 1.55
C LEU A 295 -18.99 -18.47 0.93
N ARG A 296 -19.52 -18.13 -0.26
CA ARG A 296 -19.24 -16.86 -0.93
C ARG A 296 -20.07 -15.69 -0.41
N GLY A 297 -21.13 -15.96 0.34
CA GLY A 297 -21.97 -14.94 0.97
C GLY A 297 -21.29 -14.25 2.15
N ILE A 298 -20.29 -14.92 2.74
CA ILE A 298 -19.46 -14.39 3.81
C ILE A 298 -18.10 -14.00 3.21
N ASP A 299 -17.74 -12.73 3.36
CA ASP A 299 -16.48 -12.19 2.83
C ASP A 299 -15.25 -12.72 3.60
N TYR A 300 -14.09 -12.72 2.94
CA TYR A 300 -12.81 -13.13 3.52
C TYR A 300 -12.46 -12.38 4.80
N LEU A 301 -12.92 -11.14 4.99
CA LEU A 301 -12.73 -10.41 6.25
C LEU A 301 -13.41 -11.10 7.44
N ILE A 302 -14.67 -11.55 7.26
CA ILE A 302 -15.42 -12.20 8.34
C ILE A 302 -14.83 -13.59 8.61
N TRP A 303 -14.52 -14.35 7.56
CA TRP A 303 -13.86 -15.65 7.71
C TRP A 303 -12.51 -15.51 8.43
N SER A 304 -11.74 -14.46 8.11
CA SER A 304 -10.48 -14.18 8.80
C SER A 304 -10.70 -13.97 10.30
N LEU A 305 -11.67 -13.15 10.71
CA LEU A 305 -11.97 -12.94 12.13
C LEU A 305 -12.35 -14.24 12.87
N ILE A 306 -13.14 -15.10 12.22
CA ILE A 306 -13.50 -16.42 12.76
C ILE A 306 -12.24 -17.27 12.94
N PHE A 307 -11.43 -17.41 11.90
CA PHE A 307 -10.22 -18.24 11.94
C PHE A 307 -9.12 -17.68 12.85
N ILE A 308 -9.01 -16.35 13.00
CA ILE A 308 -8.11 -15.74 14.00
C ILE A 308 -8.49 -16.25 15.39
N ARG A 309 -9.79 -16.33 15.68
CA ARG A 309 -10.25 -16.79 17.00
C ARG A 309 -10.01 -18.28 17.22
N SER A 310 -10.02 -19.08 16.16
CA SER A 310 -9.81 -20.53 16.19
C SER A 310 -8.35 -20.95 16.18
N PHE A 311 -7.53 -20.37 15.30
CA PHE A 311 -6.14 -20.77 15.03
C PHE A 311 -5.10 -19.74 15.48
N GLY A 312 -5.53 -18.53 15.85
CA GLY A 312 -4.65 -17.44 16.21
C GLY A 312 -4.25 -16.55 15.03
N LEU A 313 -3.38 -15.59 15.33
CA LEU A 313 -2.81 -14.69 14.32
C LEU A 313 -1.79 -15.44 13.47
N GLY A 314 -1.78 -15.18 12.16
CA GLY A 314 -0.74 -15.67 11.26
C GLY A 314 -1.24 -16.10 9.87
N PRO A 315 -0.31 -16.46 8.97
CA PRO A 315 -0.61 -16.68 7.55
C PRO A 315 -1.62 -17.80 7.29
N LEU A 316 -1.59 -18.87 8.10
CA LEU A 316 -2.54 -19.98 7.97
C LEU A 316 -3.99 -19.51 8.06
N THR A 317 -4.26 -18.58 8.96
CA THR A 317 -5.60 -18.00 9.18
C THR A 317 -6.10 -17.25 7.96
N GLY A 318 -5.24 -16.48 7.30
CA GLY A 318 -5.62 -15.79 6.06
C GLY A 318 -5.75 -16.75 4.88
N ALA A 319 -4.89 -17.78 4.78
CA ALA A 319 -5.01 -18.81 3.76
C ALA A 319 -6.35 -19.56 3.86
N LEU A 320 -6.78 -19.92 5.07
CA LEU A 320 -8.08 -20.57 5.31
C LEU A 320 -9.26 -19.64 5.00
N ALA A 321 -9.16 -18.36 5.36
CA ALA A 321 -10.20 -17.37 5.03
C ALA A 321 -10.41 -17.25 3.51
N ILE A 322 -9.30 -17.19 2.75
CA ILE A 322 -9.33 -17.22 1.29
C ILE A 322 -9.93 -18.55 0.82
N ALA A 323 -9.44 -19.69 1.32
CA ALA A 323 -9.89 -21.01 0.90
C ALA A 323 -11.40 -21.19 1.03
N PHE A 324 -12.00 -20.78 2.14
CA PHE A 324 -13.45 -20.92 2.36
C PHE A 324 -14.26 -20.04 1.42
N THR A 325 -13.90 -18.77 1.31
CA THR A 325 -14.58 -17.81 0.42
C THR A 325 -14.48 -18.25 -1.05
N ASP A 326 -13.29 -18.63 -1.48
CA ASP A 326 -13.02 -19.02 -2.85
C ASP A 326 -13.58 -20.40 -3.21
N THR A 327 -13.71 -21.33 -2.25
CA THR A 327 -14.37 -22.62 -2.51
C THR A 327 -15.80 -22.40 -3.02
N GLY A 328 -16.53 -21.45 -2.44
CA GLY A 328 -17.88 -21.12 -2.90
C GLY A 328 -17.86 -20.46 -4.29
N THR A 329 -16.94 -19.53 -4.51
CA THR A 329 -16.87 -18.76 -5.75
C THR A 329 -16.35 -19.59 -6.93
N LEU A 330 -15.17 -20.21 -6.78
CA LEU A 330 -14.60 -21.12 -7.78
C LEU A 330 -15.50 -22.33 -8.01
N GLY A 331 -16.08 -22.92 -6.96
CA GLY A 331 -17.02 -24.03 -7.10
C GLY A 331 -18.19 -23.68 -8.01
N LYS A 332 -18.79 -22.49 -7.83
CA LYS A 332 -19.87 -22.01 -8.69
C LYS A 332 -19.42 -21.76 -10.13
N LEU A 333 -18.28 -21.09 -10.33
CA LEU A 333 -17.72 -20.81 -11.65
C LEU A 333 -17.34 -22.10 -12.40
N PHE A 334 -16.81 -23.09 -11.68
CA PHE A 334 -16.47 -24.39 -12.24
C PHE A 334 -17.73 -25.18 -12.61
N THR A 335 -18.79 -25.11 -11.80
CA THR A 335 -20.10 -25.70 -12.15
C THR A 335 -20.66 -25.07 -13.42
N GLU A 336 -20.62 -23.74 -13.54
CA GLU A 336 -21.08 -23.04 -14.74
C GLU A 336 -20.23 -23.40 -15.97
N ALA A 337 -18.91 -23.50 -15.83
CA ALA A 337 -18.03 -23.94 -16.90
C ALA A 337 -18.35 -25.37 -17.36
N LEU A 338 -18.63 -26.27 -16.41
CA LEU A 338 -19.05 -27.64 -16.72
C LEU A 338 -20.38 -27.69 -17.46
N GLU A 339 -21.37 -26.91 -17.02
CA GLU A 339 -22.71 -26.86 -17.63
C GLU A 339 -22.71 -26.26 -19.03
N ASN A 340 -21.77 -25.35 -19.33
CA ASN A 340 -21.62 -24.71 -20.64
C ASN A 340 -20.80 -25.53 -21.66
N THR A 341 -20.42 -26.78 -21.34
CA THR A 341 -19.67 -27.65 -22.26
C THR A 341 -20.54 -28.06 -23.46
N ASP A 342 -19.99 -28.02 -24.69
CA ASP A 342 -20.71 -28.45 -25.90
C ASP A 342 -20.88 -29.99 -25.93
N SER A 343 -22.12 -30.45 -26.01
CA SER A 343 -22.44 -31.89 -26.08
C SER A 343 -21.92 -32.54 -27.36
N LYS A 344 -21.77 -31.79 -28.46
CA LYS A 344 -21.32 -32.32 -29.75
C LYS A 344 -19.93 -32.95 -29.70
N GLN A 345 -19.00 -32.37 -28.94
CA GLN A 345 -17.66 -32.96 -28.81
C GLN A 345 -17.71 -34.27 -28.01
N LYS A 346 -18.56 -34.34 -26.99
CA LYS A 346 -18.79 -35.56 -26.21
C LYS A 346 -19.44 -36.65 -27.09
N GLU A 347 -20.46 -36.30 -27.86
CA GLU A 347 -21.14 -37.20 -28.81
C GLU A 347 -20.20 -37.66 -29.93
N GLY A 348 -19.32 -36.78 -30.43
CA GLY A 348 -18.30 -37.12 -31.42
C GLY A 348 -17.30 -38.17 -30.89
N VAL A 349 -16.85 -38.04 -29.64
CA VAL A 349 -16.02 -39.07 -29.00
C VAL A 349 -16.82 -40.36 -28.79
N GLN A 350 -18.10 -40.26 -28.39
CA GLN A 350 -18.99 -41.42 -28.24
C GLN A 350 -19.16 -42.21 -29.54
N ALA A 351 -19.25 -41.53 -30.69
CA ALA A 351 -19.40 -42.18 -32.01
C ALA A 351 -18.22 -43.10 -32.38
N THR A 352 -17.06 -42.94 -31.74
CA THR A 352 -15.90 -43.83 -31.93
C THR A 352 -15.99 -45.14 -31.13
N GLY A 353 -17.07 -45.37 -30.37
CA GLY A 353 -17.23 -46.50 -29.45
C GLY A 353 -16.55 -46.29 -28.09
N ALA A 354 -16.18 -45.05 -27.77
CA ALA A 354 -15.50 -44.71 -26.52
C ALA A 354 -16.44 -44.82 -25.30
N SER A 355 -15.93 -45.41 -24.20
CA SER A 355 -16.65 -45.49 -22.92
C SER A 355 -16.88 -44.12 -22.28
N SER A 356 -17.81 -44.01 -21.34
CA SER A 356 -18.18 -42.74 -20.68
C SER A 356 -16.99 -42.00 -20.04
N ILE A 357 -16.02 -42.73 -19.49
CA ILE A 357 -14.79 -42.15 -18.92
C ILE A 357 -13.93 -41.51 -20.03
N LYS A 358 -13.81 -42.16 -21.19
CA LYS A 358 -13.09 -41.63 -22.35
C LYS A 358 -13.82 -40.43 -22.95
N GLN A 359 -15.16 -40.47 -23.04
CA GLN A 359 -15.97 -39.33 -23.48
C GLN A 359 -15.75 -38.11 -22.58
N PHE A 360 -15.68 -38.30 -21.27
CA PHE A 360 -15.41 -37.21 -20.34
C PHE A 360 -13.97 -36.69 -20.49
N ARG A 361 -12.97 -37.58 -20.52
CA ARG A 361 -11.56 -37.21 -20.59
C ARG A 361 -11.17 -36.52 -21.90
N PHE A 362 -11.74 -36.94 -23.03
CA PHE A 362 -11.38 -36.42 -24.35
C PHE A 362 -12.42 -35.47 -24.95
N GLY A 363 -13.66 -35.50 -24.45
CA GLY A 363 -14.75 -34.63 -24.93
C GLY A 363 -15.07 -33.45 -24.01
N VAL A 364 -14.90 -33.57 -22.69
CA VAL A 364 -15.29 -32.51 -21.72
C VAL A 364 -14.09 -31.79 -21.14
N ILE A 365 -13.11 -32.52 -20.58
CA ILE A 365 -11.94 -31.92 -19.92
C ILE A 365 -11.20 -30.90 -20.81
N PRO A 366 -10.93 -31.18 -22.10
CA PRO A 366 -10.20 -30.23 -22.94
C PRO A 366 -10.92 -28.89 -23.14
N GLN A 367 -12.26 -28.87 -23.10
CA GLN A 367 -13.05 -27.65 -23.26
C GLN A 367 -12.99 -26.77 -22.01
N ILE A 368 -13.05 -27.38 -20.82
CA ILE A 368 -13.12 -26.64 -19.56
C ILE A 368 -11.75 -26.25 -19.03
N LEU A 369 -10.68 -27.01 -19.34
CA LEU A 369 -9.36 -26.81 -18.74
C LEU A 369 -8.80 -25.37 -18.94
N PRO A 370 -8.89 -24.75 -20.13
CA PRO A 370 -8.44 -23.37 -20.31
C PRO A 370 -9.23 -22.37 -19.46
N VAL A 371 -10.54 -22.59 -19.32
CA VAL A 371 -11.42 -21.75 -18.49
C VAL A 371 -11.06 -21.90 -17.02
N LEU A 372 -10.95 -23.14 -16.53
CA LEU A 372 -10.58 -23.43 -15.13
C LEU A 372 -9.22 -22.81 -14.79
N ALA A 373 -8.21 -23.02 -15.63
CA ALA A 373 -6.87 -22.48 -15.41
C ALA A 373 -6.86 -20.95 -15.41
N SER A 374 -7.63 -20.32 -16.31
CA SER A 374 -7.78 -18.86 -16.33
C SER A 374 -8.43 -18.33 -15.05
N GLN A 375 -9.47 -19.00 -14.54
CA GLN A 375 -10.10 -18.63 -13.28
C GLN A 375 -9.15 -18.80 -12.10
N ILE A 376 -8.45 -19.94 -11.98
CA ILE A 376 -7.49 -20.19 -10.90
C ILE A 376 -6.39 -19.11 -10.87
N LEU A 377 -5.81 -18.77 -12.03
CA LEU A 377 -4.78 -17.73 -12.11
C LEU A 377 -5.31 -16.34 -11.76
N TYR A 378 -6.53 -16.02 -12.19
CA TYR A 378 -7.19 -14.76 -11.85
C TYR A 378 -7.46 -14.64 -10.35
N TYR A 379 -8.01 -15.69 -9.73
CA TYR A 379 -8.27 -15.67 -8.28
C TYR A 379 -6.96 -15.67 -7.49
N PHE A 380 -5.93 -16.38 -7.92
CA PHE A 380 -4.62 -16.32 -7.28
C PHE A 380 -4.06 -14.88 -7.25
N GLU A 381 -4.06 -14.17 -8.37
CA GLU A 381 -3.64 -12.76 -8.46
C GLU A 381 -4.54 -11.85 -7.60
N SER A 382 -5.86 -12.01 -7.70
CA SER A 382 -6.83 -11.25 -6.91
C SER A 382 -6.62 -11.47 -5.40
N ASN A 383 -6.34 -12.70 -4.99
CA ASN A 383 -6.10 -13.07 -3.60
C ASN A 383 -4.79 -12.52 -3.05
N MET A 384 -3.76 -12.34 -3.88
CA MET A 384 -2.55 -11.63 -3.46
C MET A 384 -2.87 -10.18 -3.06
N ARG A 385 -3.81 -9.53 -3.77
CA ARG A 385 -4.30 -8.20 -3.42
C ARG A 385 -5.14 -8.23 -2.14
N SER A 386 -6.12 -9.12 -2.04
CA SER A 386 -6.98 -9.26 -0.86
C SER A 386 -6.21 -9.67 0.40
N ALA A 387 -5.14 -10.46 0.27
CA ALA A 387 -4.29 -10.89 1.37
C ALA A 387 -3.64 -9.70 2.11
N THR A 388 -3.43 -8.56 1.46
CA THR A 388 -2.96 -7.33 2.13
C THR A 388 -4.01 -6.76 3.09
N VAL A 389 -5.29 -6.82 2.72
CA VAL A 389 -6.41 -6.37 3.58
C VAL A 389 -6.63 -7.36 4.73
N ILE A 390 -6.58 -8.66 4.43
CA ILE A 390 -6.71 -9.72 5.44
C ILE A 390 -5.52 -9.69 6.43
N GLY A 391 -4.32 -9.44 5.92
CA GLY A 391 -3.10 -9.26 6.72
C GLY A 391 -3.21 -8.11 7.71
N ALA A 392 -3.79 -6.98 7.27
CA ALA A 392 -4.05 -5.81 8.11
C ALA A 392 -4.95 -6.11 9.32
N LEU A 393 -5.80 -7.14 9.25
CA LEU A 393 -6.63 -7.62 10.35
C LEU A 393 -5.89 -8.54 11.34
N GLY A 394 -4.64 -8.92 11.05
CA GLY A 394 -3.85 -9.80 11.92
C GLY A 394 -3.51 -11.17 11.33
N ALA A 395 -3.83 -11.41 10.05
CA ALA A 395 -3.46 -12.64 9.36
C ALA A 395 -1.98 -12.70 8.92
N GLY A 396 -1.16 -11.69 9.25
CA GLY A 396 0.26 -11.65 8.89
C GLY A 396 0.52 -10.98 7.55
N GLY A 397 1.70 -11.24 6.98
CA GLY A 397 2.12 -10.71 5.69
C GLY A 397 2.26 -9.18 5.65
N ILE A 398 2.25 -8.65 4.42
CA ILE A 398 2.45 -7.23 4.12
C ILE A 398 1.45 -6.36 4.88
N GLY A 399 0.19 -6.80 4.95
CA GLY A 399 -0.88 -6.05 5.59
C GLY A 399 -0.63 -5.77 7.06
N LEU A 400 -0.15 -6.78 7.80
CA LEU A 400 0.18 -6.65 9.21
C LEU A 400 1.34 -5.67 9.40
N MET A 401 2.41 -5.83 8.61
CA MET A 401 3.58 -4.96 8.66
C MET A 401 3.18 -3.51 8.38
N LEU A 402 2.39 -3.26 7.33
CA LEU A 402 1.93 -1.92 6.97
C LEU A 402 1.14 -1.25 8.10
N VAL A 403 0.18 -1.95 8.71
CA VAL A 403 -0.61 -1.40 9.82
C VAL A 403 0.26 -1.12 11.05
N GLN A 404 1.22 -1.99 11.36
CA GLN A 404 2.15 -1.80 12.47
C GLN A 404 3.02 -0.56 12.26
N THR A 405 3.61 -0.39 11.07
CA THR A 405 4.42 0.77 10.71
C THR A 405 3.60 2.07 10.77
N MET A 406 2.38 2.08 10.21
CA MET A 406 1.50 3.26 10.24
C MET A 406 1.06 3.62 11.67
N ARG A 407 0.87 2.63 12.55
CA ARG A 407 0.45 2.86 13.94
C ARG A 407 1.53 3.55 14.78
N THR A 408 2.80 3.34 14.47
CA THR A 408 3.94 3.97 15.18
C THR A 408 4.06 5.48 14.91
N ARG A 409 3.32 6.02 13.92
CA ARG A 409 3.24 7.45 13.51
C ARG A 409 4.55 8.13 13.11
N ARG A 410 5.71 7.49 13.32
CA ARG A 410 7.05 8.04 13.06
C ARG A 410 7.67 7.56 11.75
N ASP A 411 7.18 6.46 11.19
CA ASP A 411 7.86 5.75 10.10
C ASP A 411 7.03 5.81 8.80
N TRP A 412 6.64 7.01 8.37
CA TRP A 412 5.88 7.20 7.13
C TRP A 412 6.71 6.84 5.89
N GLU A 413 8.02 7.03 5.93
CA GLU A 413 8.97 6.57 4.92
C GLU A 413 8.94 5.04 4.76
N ASN A 414 8.99 4.29 5.87
CA ASN A 414 8.83 2.83 5.86
C ASN A 414 7.45 2.41 5.32
N SER A 415 6.40 3.17 5.64
CA SER A 415 5.05 2.89 5.12
C SER A 415 5.01 3.03 3.60
N LEU A 416 5.63 4.06 3.03
CA LEU A 416 5.73 4.22 1.58
C LEU A 416 6.55 3.10 0.95
N TYR A 417 7.67 2.72 1.56
CA TYR A 417 8.48 1.60 1.10
C TYR A 417 7.66 0.31 0.99
N ILE A 418 6.90 -0.04 2.03
CA ILE A 418 6.01 -1.22 2.03
C ILE A 418 4.95 -1.09 0.92
N ILE A 419 4.32 0.08 0.75
CA ILE A 419 3.33 0.32 -0.31
C ILE A 419 3.94 0.14 -1.70
N VAL A 420 5.12 0.71 -1.95
CA VAL A 420 5.82 0.58 -3.25
C VAL A 420 6.14 -0.88 -3.54
N VAL A 421 6.68 -1.62 -2.57
CA VAL A 421 6.98 -3.06 -2.73
C VAL A 421 5.70 -3.85 -3.00
N THR A 422 4.61 -3.54 -2.31
CA THR A 422 3.30 -4.18 -2.53
C THR A 422 2.82 -3.98 -3.96
N ILE A 423 2.86 -2.73 -4.46
CA ILE A 423 2.43 -2.40 -5.83
C ILE A 423 3.31 -3.13 -6.84
N LEU A 424 4.64 -3.13 -6.66
CA LEU A 424 5.56 -3.82 -7.56
C LEU A 424 5.27 -5.32 -7.63
N ILE A 425 5.01 -5.96 -6.50
CA ILE A 425 4.69 -7.40 -6.46
C ILE A 425 3.36 -7.72 -7.12
N VAL A 426 2.33 -6.89 -6.90
CA VAL A 426 1.04 -7.06 -7.56
C VAL A 426 1.18 -6.90 -9.08
N ILE A 427 1.96 -5.92 -9.54
CA ILE A 427 2.25 -5.75 -10.98
C ILE A 427 2.99 -6.96 -11.54
N ILE A 428 4.02 -7.45 -10.86
CA ILE A 428 4.77 -8.64 -11.29
C ILE A 428 3.85 -9.86 -11.38
N ALA A 429 2.99 -10.06 -10.38
CA ALA A 429 2.02 -11.15 -10.35
C ALA A 429 1.01 -11.06 -11.50
N ASP A 430 0.47 -9.87 -11.78
CA ASP A 430 -0.43 -9.63 -12.91
C ASP A 430 0.25 -9.92 -14.26
N VAL A 431 1.48 -9.44 -14.46
CA VAL A 431 2.26 -9.72 -15.67
C VAL A 431 2.47 -11.23 -15.85
N ILE A 432 2.90 -11.94 -14.81
CA ILE A 432 3.10 -13.39 -14.87
C ILE A 432 1.77 -14.11 -15.17
N SER A 433 0.69 -13.77 -14.47
CA SER A 433 -0.65 -14.34 -14.68
C SER A 433 -1.16 -14.09 -16.10
N SER A 434 -0.94 -12.89 -16.65
CA SER A 434 -1.30 -12.53 -18.02
C SER A 434 -0.52 -13.34 -19.06
N LEU A 435 0.80 -13.51 -18.86
CA LEU A 435 1.63 -14.33 -19.74
C LEU A 435 1.21 -15.80 -19.74
N LEU A 436 0.94 -16.36 -18.56
CA LEU A 436 0.46 -17.75 -18.41
C LEU A 436 -0.90 -17.94 -19.08
N ARG A 437 -1.84 -17.00 -18.86
CA ARG A 437 -3.17 -17.02 -19.45
C ARG A 437 -3.13 -16.95 -20.98
N LYS A 438 -2.28 -16.08 -21.54
CA LYS A 438 -2.09 -15.99 -23.00
C LYS A 438 -1.64 -17.32 -23.58
N LYS A 439 -0.64 -17.96 -22.99
CA LYS A 439 -0.12 -19.26 -23.45
C LYS A 439 -1.19 -20.37 -23.38
N LEU A 440 -2.05 -20.34 -22.36
CA LEU A 440 -3.13 -21.32 -22.20
C LEU A 440 -4.29 -21.12 -23.19
N ILE A 441 -4.57 -19.87 -23.58
CA ILE A 441 -5.67 -19.54 -24.51
C ILE A 441 -5.20 -19.64 -25.97
N SER A 442 -3.95 -19.29 -26.27
CA SER A 442 -3.43 -19.28 -27.64
C SER A 442 -3.11 -20.67 -28.19
N GLY A 443 -3.02 -21.69 -27.33
CA GLY A 443 -2.62 -23.05 -27.73
C GLY A 443 -1.13 -23.17 -27.99
#